data_AF-A0A814YJI1-F1
#
_entry.id   AF-A0A814YJI1-F1
#
_cell.length_a   1.000
_cell.length_b   1.000
_cell.length_c   1.000
_cell.angle_alpha   90.00
_cell.angle_beta   90.00
_cell.angle_gamma   90.00
#
_symmetry.space_group_name_H-M   'P 1'
#
loop_
_entity.id
_entity.type
_entity.pdbx_description
1 polymer ?
#
loop_
_entity_poly.entity_id
_entity_poly.type
_entity_poly.pdbx_seq_one_letter_code
_entity_poly.pdbx_strand_id
1 'polypeptide(L)'
;MYHQRMDSSLNVFNNNLRRICKLIDPEEYTDADGVIVTSFDLVRLPSLLDRNNSYRNKYQSQLWLFHSEESPRNSYRTVQMKNISELDDWFNLTATLKPESDLHIQYKGYRIKPSIVNLITNKLNLTFNMTINTTYLPQTDLFDNNSSTYFNTLISALSNELNMRRNNYLTACPFTCNQPVPAELVNSLQPHLKPISPKVLNRDTVYIVWFVSNCNSHSRREEYVLKLRSQPGIHVDIYGDCSSMLNSHIVPLQCKKGTPDCMEKTLSNYRFYLAFENSKCDTYITEKYWMQGLNGKAIPIVLGASKQQYQRIAVPNSYIHVDDYKTVEELAKELHRLNRNDSEFTKYLQWTQLYDIGVNYSPTVRYDMYSTLCFLGHYQRLHSMKANDQQRMYILELIRSIFRLEAVRLPNFNWSTAKSKLIRISEFYNPKIDCWDADYPSLLTRIYNYLFLWWKLL
;
A
#
# COMPACT_ATOMS: atom_id res chain seq x y z
N MET A 1 15.10 -10.87 -7.90
CA MET A 1 13.81 -11.32 -7.31
C MET A 1 13.71 -12.82 -7.52
N TYR A 2 13.02 -13.55 -6.64
CA TYR A 2 12.70 -14.96 -6.87
C TYR A 2 11.27 -15.19 -7.40
N HIS A 3 10.41 -14.15 -7.48
CA HIS A 3 9.12 -14.25 -8.19
C HIS A 3 8.89 -13.22 -9.28
N GLN A 4 8.20 -13.70 -10.32
CA GLN A 4 8.06 -13.16 -11.67
C GLN A 4 9.39 -13.08 -12.42
N ARG A 5 9.64 -14.08 -13.29
CA ARG A 5 10.20 -13.79 -14.61
C ARG A 5 9.35 -12.65 -15.17
N MET A 6 9.81 -11.41 -15.01
CA MET A 6 9.28 -10.36 -15.84
C MET A 6 9.80 -10.70 -17.23
N ASP A 7 8.91 -11.09 -18.14
CA ASP A 7 9.23 -11.41 -19.54
C ASP A 7 9.94 -10.25 -20.27
N SER A 8 10.16 -9.10 -19.62
CA SER A 8 11.19 -8.18 -20.03
C SER A 8 11.86 -7.47 -18.85
N SER A 9 13.15 -7.74 -18.64
CA SER A 9 14.08 -6.88 -17.86
C SER A 9 14.11 -5.43 -18.38
N LEU A 10 13.59 -5.21 -19.59
CA LEU A 10 13.42 -3.93 -20.27
C LEU A 10 12.39 -2.99 -19.64
N ASN A 11 11.67 -3.33 -18.57
CA ASN A 11 10.65 -2.44 -17.99
C ASN A 11 10.85 -2.09 -16.51
N VAL A 12 11.88 -2.62 -15.83
CA VAL A 12 12.08 -2.37 -14.40
C VAL A 12 12.89 -1.11 -14.14
N PHE A 13 14.05 -0.97 -14.78
CA PHE A 13 14.83 0.26 -14.71
C PHE A 13 14.45 1.20 -15.85
N ASN A 14 14.31 2.48 -15.54
CA ASN A 14 14.23 3.52 -16.56
C ASN A 14 15.57 3.66 -17.31
N ASN A 15 15.58 4.47 -18.38
CA ASN A 15 16.78 4.64 -19.22
C ASN A 15 17.99 5.21 -18.46
N ASN A 16 17.80 5.99 -17.41
CA ASN A 16 18.91 6.52 -16.60
C ASN A 16 19.61 5.39 -15.85
N LEU A 17 18.82 4.51 -15.23
CA LEU A 17 19.31 3.52 -14.28
C LEU A 17 19.83 2.24 -14.92
N ARG A 18 19.39 1.90 -16.14
CA ARG A 18 19.94 0.78 -16.92
C ARG A 18 21.44 0.87 -17.16
N ARG A 19 22.01 2.08 -17.09
CA ARG A 19 23.44 2.33 -17.31
C ARG A 19 24.29 1.97 -16.09
N ILE A 20 23.68 1.89 -14.91
CA ILE A 20 24.38 1.70 -13.64
C ILE A 20 23.92 0.44 -12.90
N CYS A 21 22.73 -0.07 -13.22
CA CYS A 21 22.11 -1.20 -12.54
C CYS A 21 21.53 -2.23 -13.52
N LYS A 22 21.64 -3.49 -13.13
CA LYS A 22 21.21 -4.66 -13.90
C LYS A 22 20.44 -5.62 -13.00
N LEU A 23 19.40 -6.23 -13.55
CA LEU A 23 18.76 -7.40 -12.96
C LEU A 23 19.47 -8.67 -13.45
N ILE A 24 19.78 -9.57 -12.53
CA ILE A 24 20.32 -10.90 -12.82
C ILE A 24 19.25 -11.96 -12.56
N ASP A 25 19.52 -13.17 -13.04
CA ASP A 25 18.60 -14.28 -12.90
C ASP A 25 18.41 -14.66 -11.42
N PRO A 26 17.20 -15.07 -11.00
CA PRO A 26 16.91 -15.45 -9.63
C PRO A 26 17.88 -16.49 -9.03
N GLU A 27 18.36 -17.41 -9.86
CA GLU A 27 19.27 -18.49 -9.50
C GLU A 27 20.70 -17.98 -9.22
N GLU A 28 21.06 -16.79 -9.74
CA GLU A 28 22.37 -16.16 -9.60
C GLU A 28 22.44 -15.16 -8.43
N TYR A 29 21.45 -15.16 -7.54
CA TYR A 29 21.30 -14.16 -6.46
C TYR A 29 22.52 -14.02 -5.53
N THR A 30 23.42 -15.02 -5.48
CA THR A 30 24.68 -14.97 -4.74
C THR A 30 25.66 -13.94 -5.29
N ASP A 31 25.53 -13.57 -6.56
CA ASP A 31 26.40 -12.60 -7.24
C ASP A 31 25.78 -11.19 -7.25
N ALA A 32 24.56 -11.03 -6.73
CA ALA A 32 23.88 -9.74 -6.67
C ALA A 32 24.46 -8.82 -5.57
N ASP A 33 24.48 -7.51 -5.80
CA ASP A 33 24.69 -6.52 -4.73
C ASP A 33 23.44 -6.40 -3.81
N GLY A 34 22.25 -6.69 -4.35
CA GLY A 34 20.98 -6.60 -3.62
C GLY A 34 19.95 -7.65 -4.06
N VAL A 35 19.21 -8.19 -3.11
CA VAL A 35 18.23 -9.27 -3.27
C VAL A 35 16.89 -8.84 -2.70
N ILE A 36 15.84 -8.97 -3.51
CA ILE A 36 14.44 -8.78 -3.07
C ILE A 36 13.80 -10.15 -2.92
N VAL A 37 13.26 -10.41 -1.74
CA VAL A 37 12.55 -11.64 -1.40
C VAL A 37 11.13 -11.26 -1.02
N THR A 38 10.14 -11.73 -1.78
CA THR A 38 8.74 -11.54 -1.42
C THR A 38 8.29 -12.57 -0.38
N SER A 39 7.21 -12.27 0.35
CA SER A 39 6.63 -13.26 1.27
C SER A 39 6.32 -14.59 0.59
N PHE A 40 5.90 -14.60 -0.68
CA PHE A 40 5.63 -15.80 -1.48
C PHE A 40 6.88 -16.57 -1.92
N ASP A 41 8.01 -15.88 -2.08
CA ASP A 41 9.29 -16.49 -2.46
C ASP A 41 9.82 -17.45 -1.41
N LEU A 42 9.43 -17.25 -0.15
CA LEU A 42 9.93 -18.03 0.99
C LEU A 42 9.59 -19.52 0.89
N VAL A 43 8.55 -19.90 0.15
CA VAL A 43 8.21 -21.31 -0.10
C VAL A 43 9.20 -21.97 -1.06
N ARG A 44 9.76 -21.18 -1.97
CA ARG A 44 10.54 -21.67 -3.11
C ARG A 44 12.03 -21.38 -3.00
N LEU A 45 12.41 -20.49 -2.10
CA LEU A 45 13.81 -20.31 -1.74
C LEU A 45 14.35 -21.68 -1.30
N PRO A 46 15.42 -22.19 -1.97
CA PRO A 46 16.06 -23.44 -1.57
C PRO A 46 16.28 -23.40 -0.08
N SER A 47 16.02 -24.51 0.61
CA SER A 47 16.07 -24.57 2.06
C SER A 47 17.35 -23.93 2.57
N LEU A 48 17.19 -22.72 3.07
CA LEU A 48 18.17 -21.94 3.81
C LEU A 48 18.48 -22.57 5.18
N LEU A 49 18.08 -23.85 5.33
CA LEU A 49 18.02 -24.67 6.52
C LEU A 49 19.36 -25.31 6.87
N ASP A 50 20.40 -25.16 6.04
CA ASP A 50 21.76 -25.51 6.46
C ASP A 50 22.34 -24.39 7.33
N ARG A 51 21.84 -24.29 8.57
CA ARG A 51 22.32 -23.34 9.60
C ARG A 51 23.82 -23.44 9.87
N ASN A 52 24.43 -24.59 9.57
CA ASN A 52 25.86 -24.82 9.78
C ASN A 52 26.74 -24.16 8.70
N ASN A 53 26.14 -23.68 7.60
CA ASN A 53 26.85 -22.97 6.54
C ASN A 53 26.40 -21.51 6.44
N SER A 54 27.14 -20.65 7.15
CA SER A 54 27.86 -19.48 6.64
C SER A 54 27.25 -18.51 5.60
N TYR A 55 26.01 -18.63 5.13
CA TYR A 55 25.49 -17.78 4.05
C TYR A 55 25.58 -16.30 4.44
N ARG A 56 25.05 -15.94 5.60
CA ARG A 56 25.17 -14.56 6.09
C ARG A 56 26.59 -14.16 6.42
N ASN A 57 27.43 -15.08 6.87
CA ASN A 57 28.85 -14.79 7.11
C ASN A 57 29.61 -14.51 5.79
N LYS A 58 29.21 -15.17 4.70
CA LYS A 58 29.82 -15.05 3.38
C LYS A 58 29.33 -13.83 2.60
N TYR A 59 28.06 -13.44 2.78
CA TYR A 59 27.40 -12.39 2.00
C TYR A 59 26.98 -11.17 2.84
N GLN A 60 27.79 -10.78 3.83
CA GLN A 60 27.49 -9.66 4.75
C GLN A 60 27.31 -8.30 4.06
N SER A 61 27.88 -8.13 2.88
CA SER A 61 27.77 -6.88 2.09
C SER A 61 26.49 -6.78 1.27
N GLN A 62 25.76 -7.89 1.05
CA GLN A 62 24.55 -7.87 0.24
C GLN A 62 23.40 -7.15 0.97
N LEU A 63 22.62 -6.38 0.22
CA LEU A 63 21.36 -5.82 0.70
C LEU A 63 20.24 -6.83 0.48
N TRP A 64 19.54 -7.22 1.54
CA TRP A 64 18.46 -8.20 1.48
C TRP A 64 17.18 -7.57 1.99
N LEU A 65 16.25 -7.41 1.05
CA LEU A 65 14.98 -6.75 1.27
C LEU A 65 13.84 -7.76 1.35
N PHE A 66 13.14 -7.76 2.48
CA PHE A 66 11.89 -8.48 2.64
C PHE A 66 10.73 -7.64 2.10
N HIS A 67 9.95 -8.19 1.16
CA HIS A 67 8.83 -7.50 0.53
C HIS A 67 7.49 -8.20 0.81
N SER A 68 6.48 -7.46 1.27
CA SER A 68 5.11 -7.97 1.36
C SER A 68 4.06 -6.86 1.28
N GLU A 69 3.13 -6.98 0.33
CA GLU A 69 1.91 -6.15 0.24
C GLU A 69 0.70 -6.84 0.87
N GLU A 70 0.93 -7.85 1.71
CA GLU A 70 -0.12 -8.63 2.35
C GLU A 70 -0.13 -8.40 3.87
N SER A 71 -1.15 -8.89 4.58
CA SER A 71 -1.13 -8.96 6.04
C SER A 71 -0.10 -9.99 6.51
N PRO A 72 0.52 -9.80 7.68
CA PRO A 72 1.38 -10.82 8.30
C PRO A 72 0.67 -12.18 8.34
N ARG A 73 -0.59 -12.20 8.78
CA ARG A 73 -1.29 -13.46 8.96
C ARG A 73 -1.55 -14.23 7.67
N ASN A 74 -2.00 -13.56 6.62
CA ASN A 74 -2.25 -14.22 5.34
C ASN A 74 -0.94 -14.58 4.63
N SER A 75 0.14 -13.80 4.83
CA SER A 75 1.48 -14.17 4.38
C SER A 75 1.87 -15.52 4.99
N TYR A 76 1.83 -15.64 6.32
CA TYR A 76 2.22 -16.88 7.03
C TYR A 76 1.37 -18.09 6.63
N ARG A 77 0.05 -17.91 6.45
CA ARG A 77 -0.86 -18.97 5.98
C ARG A 77 -0.47 -19.45 4.59
N THR A 78 -0.22 -18.53 3.68
CA THR A 78 0.05 -18.85 2.27
C THR A 78 1.34 -19.63 2.12
N VAL A 79 2.35 -19.32 2.93
CA VAL A 79 3.66 -19.93 2.82
C VAL A 79 3.94 -21.05 3.82
N GLN A 80 2.91 -21.47 4.59
CA GLN A 80 3.01 -22.53 5.61
C GLN A 80 4.25 -22.39 6.50
N MET A 81 4.67 -21.16 6.77
CA MET A 81 5.93 -20.84 7.44
C MET A 81 6.00 -21.50 8.82
N LYS A 82 6.65 -22.66 8.90
CA LYS A 82 7.09 -23.17 10.19
C LYS A 82 8.42 -22.50 10.49
N ASN A 83 8.38 -21.76 11.60
CA ASN A 83 9.49 -21.08 12.26
C ASN A 83 10.08 -19.87 11.49
N ILE A 84 9.28 -18.81 11.30
CA ILE A 84 9.76 -17.53 10.73
C ILE A 84 10.99 -16.95 11.47
N SER A 85 11.19 -17.28 12.75
CA SER A 85 12.38 -16.88 13.49
C SER A 85 13.66 -17.52 12.96
N GLU A 86 13.59 -18.53 12.09
CA GLU A 86 14.73 -19.01 11.31
C GLU A 86 15.25 -17.97 10.32
N LEU A 87 14.42 -16.96 10.01
CA LEU A 87 14.73 -15.88 9.08
C LEU A 87 15.05 -14.54 9.77
N ASP A 88 15.20 -14.52 11.10
CA ASP A 88 15.38 -13.28 11.87
C ASP A 88 16.64 -12.48 11.55
N ASP A 89 17.59 -13.05 10.82
CA ASP A 89 18.84 -12.38 10.45
C ASP A 89 19.06 -12.38 8.93
N TRP A 90 18.00 -12.68 8.18
CA TRP A 90 18.02 -12.86 6.72
C TRP A 90 17.73 -11.59 5.94
N PHE A 91 17.29 -10.53 6.62
CA PHE A 91 16.92 -9.27 5.98
C PHE A 91 17.59 -8.13 6.72
N ASN A 92 17.96 -7.11 5.96
CA ASN A 92 18.51 -5.86 6.49
C ASN A 92 17.78 -4.64 5.94
N LEU A 93 16.75 -4.86 5.11
CA LEU A 93 15.78 -3.89 4.65
C LEU A 93 14.39 -4.51 4.61
N THR A 94 13.35 -3.71 4.84
CA THR A 94 11.95 -4.13 4.68
C THR A 94 11.18 -3.20 3.75
N ALA A 95 10.33 -3.77 2.91
CA ALA A 95 9.31 -3.04 2.16
C ALA A 95 7.95 -3.68 2.40
N THR A 96 7.17 -3.12 3.32
CA THR A 96 5.82 -3.63 3.63
C THR A 96 4.83 -2.49 3.82
N LEU A 97 3.54 -2.81 3.93
CA LEU A 97 2.50 -1.83 4.24
C LEU A 97 2.72 -1.10 5.58
N LYS A 98 3.60 -1.60 6.47
CA LYS A 98 3.89 -0.97 7.76
C LYS A 98 4.66 0.36 7.60
N PRO A 99 4.27 1.45 8.30
CA PRO A 99 4.98 2.73 8.28
C PRO A 99 6.42 2.67 8.79
N GLU A 100 6.73 1.68 9.63
CA GLU A 100 8.06 1.46 10.19
C GLU A 100 9.00 0.69 9.25
N SER A 101 8.52 0.25 8.09
CA SER A 101 9.38 -0.38 7.08
C SER A 101 10.42 0.62 6.58
N ASP A 102 11.59 0.14 6.18
CA ASP A 102 12.57 0.98 5.45
C ASP A 102 11.95 1.58 4.19
N LEU A 103 11.05 0.84 3.58
CA LEU A 103 10.32 1.17 2.39
C LEU A 103 8.80 1.00 2.68
N HIS A 104 8.17 2.04 3.25
CA HIS A 104 6.74 2.01 3.63
C HIS A 104 5.75 1.98 2.45
N ILE A 105 5.27 0.80 2.13
CA ILE A 105 4.39 0.59 0.98
C ILE A 105 3.01 1.13 1.23
N GLN A 106 2.52 1.89 0.25
CA GLN A 106 1.12 2.28 0.19
C GLN A 106 0.46 1.65 -1.04
N TYR A 107 -0.70 1.03 -0.83
CA TYR A 107 -1.41 0.32 -1.89
C TYR A 107 -1.77 1.25 -3.07
N LYS A 108 -2.33 2.42 -2.76
CA LYS A 108 -2.50 3.57 -3.65
C LYS A 108 -2.44 4.86 -2.83
N GLY A 109 -2.28 5.98 -3.52
CA GLY A 109 -2.47 7.32 -2.95
C GLY A 109 -3.51 8.13 -3.71
N TYR A 110 -3.73 9.34 -3.23
CA TYR A 110 -4.58 10.32 -3.90
C TYR A 110 -3.92 11.69 -3.93
N ARG A 111 -4.29 12.49 -4.92
CA ARG A 111 -3.89 13.89 -5.06
C ARG A 111 -5.09 14.76 -5.40
N ILE A 112 -4.99 16.05 -5.15
CA ILE A 112 -5.97 17.01 -5.66
C ILE A 112 -5.96 17.02 -7.21
N LYS A 113 -7.15 17.08 -7.84
CA LYS A 113 -7.26 17.12 -9.30
C LYS A 113 -6.64 18.40 -9.87
N PRO A 114 -5.92 18.34 -11.01
CA PRO A 114 -5.40 19.54 -11.67
C PRO A 114 -6.48 20.59 -12.00
N SER A 115 -7.71 20.17 -12.30
CA SER A 115 -8.83 21.08 -12.53
C SER A 115 -9.23 21.86 -11.27
N ILE A 116 -9.12 21.23 -10.09
CA ILE A 116 -9.40 21.87 -8.80
C ILE A 116 -8.24 22.77 -8.40
N VAL A 117 -7.00 22.35 -8.64
CA VAL A 117 -5.81 23.21 -8.51
C VAL A 117 -6.01 24.52 -9.27
N ASN A 118 -6.33 24.44 -10.57
CA ASN A 118 -6.52 25.62 -11.40
C ASN A 118 -7.67 26.50 -10.90
N LEU A 119 -8.73 25.88 -10.38
CA LEU A 119 -9.84 26.61 -9.77
C LEU A 119 -9.39 27.39 -8.53
N ILE A 120 -8.61 26.76 -7.65
CA ILE A 120 -8.08 27.38 -6.43
C ILE A 120 -7.13 28.54 -6.78
N THR A 121 -6.15 28.31 -7.66
CA THR A 121 -5.12 29.30 -7.97
C THR A 121 -5.69 30.47 -8.76
N ASN A 122 -6.52 30.20 -9.78
CA ASN A 122 -6.90 31.23 -10.74
C ASN A 122 -8.23 31.91 -10.41
N LYS A 123 -9.15 31.21 -9.71
CA LYS A 123 -10.48 31.74 -9.40
C LYS A 123 -10.62 32.19 -7.96
N LEU A 124 -10.04 31.45 -7.03
CA LEU A 124 -10.08 31.81 -5.60
C LEU A 124 -8.88 32.68 -5.20
N ASN A 125 -7.88 32.84 -6.08
CA ASN A 125 -6.67 33.64 -5.86
C ASN A 125 -5.94 33.28 -4.55
N LEU A 126 -5.96 31.99 -4.19
CA LEU A 126 -5.30 31.48 -2.99
C LEU A 126 -3.91 30.97 -3.35
N THR A 127 -2.88 31.64 -2.86
CA THR A 127 -1.48 31.24 -3.00
C THR A 127 -1.11 30.26 -1.89
N PHE A 128 -0.69 29.05 -2.25
CA PHE A 128 -0.16 28.09 -1.30
C PHE A 128 1.36 28.12 -1.35
N ASN A 129 2.01 28.41 -0.22
CA ASN A 129 3.45 28.27 -0.09
C ASN A 129 3.79 26.77 -0.06
N MET A 130 4.01 26.18 -1.23
CA MET A 130 4.72 24.92 -1.32
C MET A 130 6.16 25.15 -0.85
N THR A 131 6.44 24.84 0.41
CA THR A 131 7.83 24.77 0.89
C THR A 131 8.42 23.44 0.46
N ILE A 132 8.67 23.27 -0.84
CA ILE A 132 9.57 22.19 -1.26
C ILE A 132 10.95 22.71 -0.91
N ASN A 133 11.57 22.07 0.10
CA ASN A 133 12.90 22.43 0.53
C ASN A 133 13.90 22.01 -0.56
N THR A 134 14.05 22.86 -1.58
CA THR A 134 14.93 22.65 -2.75
C THR A 134 16.40 22.99 -2.45
N THR A 135 16.73 23.27 -1.19
CA THR A 135 17.98 23.93 -0.76
C THR A 135 19.24 23.07 -0.81
N TYR A 136 19.20 21.83 -1.30
CA TYR A 136 20.40 20.98 -1.40
C TYR A 136 20.49 20.32 -2.77
N LEU A 137 20.91 21.11 -3.76
CA LEU A 137 21.40 20.56 -5.04
C LEU A 137 22.90 20.76 -5.14
N PRO A 138 23.67 19.67 -5.21
CA PRO A 138 25.06 19.73 -5.58
C PRO A 138 25.21 20.25 -7.03
N GLN A 139 25.85 21.42 -7.24
CA GLN A 139 26.08 21.98 -8.58
C GLN A 139 26.98 21.06 -9.43
N THR A 140 26.60 20.86 -10.70
CA THR A 140 27.28 19.96 -11.65
C THR A 140 28.57 20.54 -12.25
N ASP A 141 28.80 21.85 -12.09
CA ASP A 141 29.84 22.59 -12.82
C ASP A 141 31.25 22.42 -12.22
N LEU A 142 31.46 21.37 -11.42
CA LEU A 142 32.64 21.20 -10.56
C LEU A 142 33.63 20.13 -11.02
N PHE A 143 33.44 19.48 -12.18
CA PHE A 143 34.22 18.28 -12.51
C PHE A 143 34.87 18.31 -13.90
N ASP A 144 36.20 18.14 -13.92
CA ASP A 144 37.05 18.03 -15.11
C ASP A 144 36.83 16.72 -15.89
N ASN A 145 37.08 16.74 -17.20
CA ASN A 145 36.92 15.60 -18.13
C ASN A 145 37.90 14.41 -17.90
N ASN A 146 38.79 14.47 -16.91
CA ASN A 146 39.83 13.45 -16.63
C ASN A 146 39.40 12.36 -15.62
N SER A 147 38.13 12.29 -15.26
CA SER A 147 37.58 11.34 -14.27
C SER A 147 37.33 9.93 -14.81
N SER A 148 37.22 8.95 -13.90
CA SER A 148 36.89 7.58 -14.28
C SER A 148 35.53 7.51 -14.99
N THR A 149 35.44 6.64 -16.01
CA THR A 149 34.20 6.36 -16.73
C THR A 149 33.06 5.93 -15.80
N TYR A 150 33.38 5.28 -14.69
CA TYR A 150 32.41 4.90 -13.65
C TYR A 150 31.79 6.12 -12.95
N PHE A 151 32.59 7.06 -12.45
CA PHE A 151 32.06 8.25 -11.76
C PHE A 151 31.23 9.13 -12.69
N ASN A 152 31.67 9.32 -13.93
CA ASN A 152 30.93 10.09 -14.93
C ASN A 152 29.58 9.47 -15.26
N THR A 153 29.54 8.14 -15.38
CA THR A 153 28.30 7.40 -15.63
C THR A 153 27.33 7.54 -14.46
N LEU A 154 27.82 7.42 -13.22
CA LEU A 154 27.00 7.60 -12.02
C LEU A 154 26.46 9.02 -11.88
N ILE A 155 27.31 10.05 -12.02
CA ILE A 155 26.89 11.45 -11.94
C ILE A 155 25.80 11.72 -12.98
N SER A 156 26.02 11.32 -14.23
CA SER A 156 25.04 11.51 -15.31
C SER A 156 23.71 10.79 -14.99
N ALA A 157 23.75 9.52 -14.59
CA ALA A 157 22.55 8.75 -14.31
C ALA A 157 21.76 9.30 -13.10
N LEU A 158 22.44 9.59 -12.00
CA LEU A 158 21.81 10.03 -10.74
C LEU A 158 21.29 11.47 -10.82
N SER A 159 22.01 12.38 -11.50
CA SER A 159 21.52 13.74 -11.72
C SER A 159 20.25 13.76 -12.58
N ASN A 160 20.22 12.96 -13.65
CA ASN A 160 19.01 12.82 -14.47
C ASN A 160 17.85 12.21 -13.69
N GLU A 161 18.14 11.22 -12.84
CA GLU A 161 17.14 10.58 -11.99
C GLU A 161 16.54 11.55 -10.97
N LEU A 162 17.39 12.30 -10.28
CA LEU A 162 16.97 13.33 -9.33
C LEU A 162 16.10 14.39 -10.00
N ASN A 163 16.50 14.88 -11.17
CA ASN A 163 15.75 15.88 -11.92
C ASN A 163 14.39 15.33 -12.41
N MET A 164 14.37 14.10 -12.93
CA MET A 164 13.14 13.46 -13.38
C MET A 164 12.16 13.23 -12.22
N ARG A 165 12.63 12.70 -11.09
CA ARG A 165 11.81 12.50 -9.89
C ARG A 165 11.28 13.82 -9.35
N ARG A 166 12.11 14.87 -9.36
CA ARG A 166 11.69 16.21 -8.94
C ARG A 166 10.59 16.75 -9.84
N ASN A 167 10.76 16.67 -11.15
CA ASN A 167 9.75 17.12 -12.11
C ASN A 167 8.45 16.32 -11.97
N ASN A 168 8.55 15.00 -11.78
CA ASN A 168 7.39 14.15 -11.51
C ASN A 168 6.70 14.54 -10.20
N TYR A 169 7.45 14.79 -9.12
CA TYR A 169 6.88 15.23 -7.85
C TYR A 169 6.17 16.58 -7.97
N LEU A 170 6.80 17.56 -8.62
CA LEU A 170 6.23 18.90 -8.85
C LEU A 170 4.95 18.86 -9.69
N THR A 171 4.91 18.00 -10.70
CA THR A 171 3.75 17.89 -11.62
C THR A 171 2.65 16.98 -11.07
N ALA A 172 3.02 15.92 -10.36
CA ALA A 172 2.08 14.98 -9.78
C ALA A 172 1.44 15.55 -8.51
N CYS A 173 2.20 16.23 -7.65
CA CYS A 173 1.82 16.57 -6.28
C CYS A 173 1.89 18.08 -5.96
N PRO A 174 1.31 19.00 -6.76
CA PRO A 174 1.50 20.44 -6.55
C PRO A 174 0.87 21.03 -5.27
N PHE A 175 0.24 20.22 -4.39
CA PHE A 175 -0.32 20.71 -3.12
C PHE A 175 -0.25 19.66 -2.02
N THR A 176 -0.89 18.51 -2.26
CA THR A 176 -1.17 17.53 -1.22
C THR A 176 -1.24 16.13 -1.82
N CYS A 177 -0.12 15.41 -1.84
CA CYS A 177 -0.17 13.97 -2.04
C CYS A 177 -0.51 13.30 -0.70
N ASN A 178 -1.60 12.53 -0.69
CA ASN A 178 -2.16 11.89 0.49
C ASN A 178 -2.43 12.84 1.67
N GLN A 179 -2.82 14.09 1.37
CA GLN A 179 -3.29 15.02 2.39
C GLN A 179 -4.66 15.57 1.99
N PRO A 180 -5.64 15.61 2.91
CA PRO A 180 -6.96 16.14 2.61
C PRO A 180 -6.87 17.64 2.28
N VAL A 181 -7.72 18.09 1.36
CA VAL A 181 -7.98 19.51 1.17
C VAL A 181 -8.58 20.06 2.48
N PRO A 182 -8.09 21.19 3.02
CA PRO A 182 -8.64 21.80 4.22
C PRO A 182 -10.15 22.03 4.12
N ALA A 183 -10.89 21.78 5.20
CA ALA A 183 -12.36 21.84 5.19
C ALA A 183 -12.89 23.22 4.75
N GLU A 184 -12.23 24.30 5.16
CA GLU A 184 -12.55 25.67 4.75
C GLU A 184 -12.48 25.83 3.22
N LEU A 185 -11.45 25.26 2.59
CA LEU A 185 -11.30 25.31 1.14
C LEU A 185 -12.33 24.45 0.43
N VAL A 186 -12.68 23.28 1.00
CA VAL A 186 -13.77 22.45 0.47
C VAL A 186 -15.09 23.24 0.45
N ASN A 187 -15.39 24.01 1.50
CA ASN A 187 -16.59 24.85 1.55
C ASN A 187 -16.58 25.93 0.45
N SER A 188 -15.44 26.57 0.19
CA SER A 188 -15.30 27.54 -0.90
C SER A 188 -15.41 26.90 -2.29
N LEU A 189 -15.04 25.63 -2.43
CA LEU A 189 -15.16 24.88 -3.69
C LEU A 189 -16.58 24.39 -3.96
N GLN A 190 -17.40 24.19 -2.92
CA GLN A 190 -18.73 23.59 -3.00
C GLN A 190 -19.63 24.20 -4.09
N PRO A 191 -19.71 25.54 -4.29
CA PRO A 191 -20.54 26.15 -5.34
C PRO A 191 -20.06 25.86 -6.77
N HIS A 192 -18.85 25.33 -6.93
CA HIS A 192 -18.25 25.00 -8.23
C HIS A 192 -18.23 23.50 -8.53
N LEU A 193 -18.58 22.67 -7.54
CA LEU A 193 -18.72 21.23 -7.74
C LEU A 193 -20.03 20.92 -8.46
N LYS A 194 -19.98 19.95 -9.37
CA LYS A 194 -21.16 19.48 -10.08
C LYS A 194 -22.05 18.67 -9.12
N PRO A 195 -23.37 18.84 -9.16
CA PRO A 195 -24.27 17.95 -8.45
C PRO A 195 -24.03 16.50 -8.88
N ILE A 196 -23.95 15.59 -7.90
CA ILE A 196 -23.87 14.15 -8.15
C ILE A 196 -25.30 13.62 -8.09
N SER A 197 -25.78 13.06 -9.20
CA SER A 197 -27.09 12.41 -9.24
C SER A 197 -26.92 10.90 -9.06
N PRO A 198 -27.17 10.35 -7.86
CA PRO A 198 -27.03 8.92 -7.64
C PRO A 198 -28.15 8.18 -8.38
N LYS A 199 -27.88 6.94 -8.80
CA LYS A 199 -28.95 6.08 -9.30
C LYS A 199 -29.96 5.84 -8.17
N VAL A 200 -31.24 6.07 -8.46
CA VAL A 200 -32.31 5.75 -7.53
C VAL A 200 -32.50 4.24 -7.56
N LEU A 201 -32.12 3.60 -6.46
CA LEU A 201 -32.45 2.20 -6.18
C LEU A 201 -33.69 2.17 -5.31
N ASN A 202 -34.09 0.96 -4.89
CA ASN A 202 -35.08 0.77 -3.85
C ASN A 202 -34.70 1.56 -2.58
N ARG A 203 -35.63 2.36 -2.05
CA ARG A 203 -35.43 3.20 -0.86
C ARG A 203 -35.73 2.47 0.45
N ASP A 204 -36.49 1.38 0.38
CA ASP A 204 -36.92 0.58 1.52
C ASP A 204 -35.98 -0.58 1.78
N THR A 205 -35.34 -1.09 0.74
CA THR A 205 -34.30 -2.13 0.83
C THR A 205 -32.94 -1.54 0.50
N VAL A 206 -32.00 -1.71 1.42
CA VAL A 206 -30.59 -1.35 1.24
C VAL A 206 -29.89 -2.51 0.54
N TYR A 207 -29.48 -2.29 -0.70
CA TYR A 207 -28.68 -3.25 -1.45
C TYR A 207 -27.19 -2.95 -1.26
N ILE A 208 -26.47 -3.96 -0.81
CA ILE A 208 -25.02 -3.96 -0.59
C ILE A 208 -24.43 -5.08 -1.43
N VAL A 209 -23.26 -4.84 -2.01
CA VAL A 209 -22.54 -5.88 -2.77
C VAL A 209 -21.22 -6.24 -2.11
N TRP A 210 -20.83 -7.51 -2.19
CA TRP A 210 -19.59 -8.02 -1.64
C TRP A 210 -18.90 -9.00 -2.58
N PHE A 211 -17.66 -8.68 -2.97
CA PHE A 211 -16.80 -9.56 -3.78
C PHE A 211 -15.82 -10.28 -2.86
N VAL A 212 -15.99 -11.60 -2.72
CA VAL A 212 -15.24 -12.38 -1.74
C VAL A 212 -15.01 -13.83 -2.19
N SER A 213 -13.76 -14.29 -2.05
CA SER A 213 -13.38 -15.68 -2.35
C SER A 213 -12.43 -16.29 -1.31
N ASN A 214 -11.87 -15.49 -0.40
CA ASN A 214 -11.07 -15.99 0.72
C ASN A 214 -11.98 -16.10 1.95
N CYS A 215 -12.46 -17.30 2.23
CA CYS A 215 -13.43 -17.56 3.29
C CYS A 215 -12.73 -17.99 4.59
N ASN A 216 -13.48 -17.95 5.70
CA ASN A 216 -12.96 -18.21 7.04
C ASN A 216 -11.83 -17.24 7.39
N SER A 217 -12.09 -15.95 7.15
CA SER A 217 -11.09 -14.90 7.34
C SER A 217 -10.76 -14.70 8.82
N HIS A 218 -9.55 -14.21 9.08
CA HIS A 218 -9.14 -13.88 10.44
C HIS A 218 -9.88 -12.67 10.99
N SER A 219 -10.28 -11.75 10.13
CA SER A 219 -11.12 -10.61 10.49
C SER A 219 -12.54 -10.98 10.92
N ARG A 220 -12.98 -12.25 10.75
CA ARG A 220 -14.37 -12.71 10.98
C ARG A 220 -15.40 -11.88 10.22
N ARG A 221 -15.00 -11.37 9.06
CA ARG A 221 -15.84 -10.50 8.23
C ARG A 221 -17.12 -11.21 7.82
N GLU A 222 -17.07 -12.52 7.64
CA GLU A 222 -18.21 -13.37 7.34
C GLU A 222 -19.29 -13.30 8.42
N GLU A 223 -18.89 -13.38 9.69
CA GLU A 223 -19.82 -13.29 10.81
C GLU A 223 -20.45 -11.90 10.93
N TYR A 224 -19.65 -10.85 10.66
CA TYR A 224 -20.17 -9.49 10.59
C TYR A 224 -21.22 -9.37 9.47
N VAL A 225 -20.95 -9.94 8.30
CA VAL A 225 -21.90 -9.95 7.17
C VAL A 225 -23.17 -10.74 7.49
N LEU A 226 -23.08 -11.87 8.19
CA LEU A 226 -24.25 -12.62 8.62
C LEU A 226 -25.15 -11.79 9.55
N LYS A 227 -24.55 -11.09 10.53
CA LYS A 227 -25.29 -10.17 11.42
C LYS A 227 -25.87 -8.96 10.68
N LEU A 228 -25.18 -8.47 9.66
CA LEU A 228 -25.67 -7.35 8.86
C LEU A 228 -26.84 -7.77 7.96
N ARG A 229 -26.77 -8.97 7.37
CA ARG A 229 -27.85 -9.56 6.56
C ARG A 229 -29.10 -9.90 7.38
N SER A 230 -28.97 -10.15 8.68
CA SER A 230 -30.13 -10.38 9.55
C SER A 230 -30.88 -9.10 9.92
N GLN A 231 -30.35 -7.92 9.58
CA GLN A 231 -31.00 -6.65 9.86
C GLN A 231 -32.16 -6.41 8.88
N PRO A 232 -33.32 -5.90 9.37
CA PRO A 232 -34.47 -5.65 8.51
C PRO A 232 -34.16 -4.74 7.32
N GLY A 233 -34.57 -5.17 6.13
CA GLY A 233 -34.40 -4.40 4.89
C GLY A 233 -32.95 -4.26 4.40
N ILE A 234 -32.00 -5.02 4.94
CA ILE A 234 -30.64 -5.12 4.39
C ILE A 234 -30.53 -6.35 3.49
N HIS A 235 -30.08 -6.16 2.25
CA HIS A 235 -29.77 -7.22 1.31
C HIS A 235 -28.31 -7.15 0.90
N VAL A 236 -27.58 -8.26 1.02
CA VAL A 236 -26.16 -8.34 0.63
C VAL A 236 -26.00 -9.37 -0.49
N ASP A 237 -25.68 -8.90 -1.69
CA ASP A 237 -25.30 -9.73 -2.83
C ASP A 237 -23.85 -10.18 -2.69
N ILE A 238 -23.61 -11.49 -2.70
CA ILE A 238 -22.30 -12.07 -2.46
C ILE A 238 -21.80 -12.73 -3.74
N TYR A 239 -20.72 -12.19 -4.28
CA TYR A 239 -20.07 -12.69 -5.48
C TYR A 239 -18.75 -13.40 -5.13
N GLY A 240 -18.60 -14.63 -5.61
CA GLY A 240 -17.41 -15.47 -5.44
C GLY A 240 -17.61 -16.63 -4.48
N ASP A 241 -16.51 -17.34 -4.20
CA ASP A 241 -16.51 -18.68 -3.60
C ASP A 241 -17.14 -18.76 -2.19
N CYS A 242 -17.23 -17.63 -1.46
CA CYS A 242 -17.85 -17.64 -0.13
C CYS A 242 -19.38 -17.55 -0.14
N SER A 243 -20.01 -17.40 -1.31
CA SER A 243 -21.47 -17.36 -1.44
C SER A 243 -22.15 -18.62 -0.90
N SER A 244 -21.62 -19.80 -1.26
CA SER A 244 -22.12 -21.11 -0.81
C SER A 244 -22.01 -21.27 0.71
N MET A 245 -20.87 -20.89 1.29
CA MET A 245 -20.63 -20.99 2.73
C MET A 245 -21.59 -20.12 3.56
N LEU A 246 -22.08 -19.02 2.98
CA LEU A 246 -22.96 -18.08 3.66
C LEU A 246 -24.44 -18.31 3.34
N ASN A 247 -24.79 -19.49 2.81
CA ASN A 247 -26.14 -19.83 2.37
C ASN A 247 -26.76 -18.71 1.52
N SER A 248 -25.95 -18.10 0.65
CA SER A 248 -26.39 -17.08 -0.28
C SER A 248 -26.51 -17.68 -1.67
N HIS A 249 -27.46 -17.20 -2.47
CA HIS A 249 -27.55 -17.60 -3.86
C HIS A 249 -26.24 -17.23 -4.57
N ILE A 250 -25.71 -18.14 -5.38
CA ILE A 250 -24.58 -17.84 -6.24
C ILE A 250 -25.05 -16.77 -7.22
N VAL A 251 -24.56 -15.55 -7.05
CA VAL A 251 -24.79 -14.49 -8.02
C VAL A 251 -23.70 -14.61 -9.08
N PRO A 252 -24.03 -15.07 -10.30
CA PRO A 252 -23.02 -15.23 -11.34
C PRO A 252 -22.50 -13.85 -11.72
N LEU A 253 -21.17 -13.69 -11.69
CA LEU A 253 -20.56 -12.50 -12.27
C LEU A 253 -20.72 -12.60 -13.79
N GLN A 254 -21.47 -11.69 -14.41
CA GLN A 254 -21.75 -11.71 -15.85
C GLN A 254 -20.55 -11.29 -16.73
N CYS A 255 -19.33 -11.45 -16.22
CA CYS A 255 -18.10 -11.05 -16.89
C CYS A 255 -16.86 -11.74 -16.28
N LYS A 256 -15.71 -11.60 -16.95
CA LYS A 256 -14.43 -12.06 -16.42
C LYS A 256 -13.99 -11.22 -15.21
N LYS A 257 -13.83 -11.88 -14.06
CA LYS A 257 -13.29 -11.33 -12.81
C LYS A 257 -11.98 -10.58 -13.08
N GLY A 258 -11.86 -9.37 -12.53
CA GLY A 258 -10.65 -8.55 -12.65
C GLY A 258 -10.58 -7.65 -13.87
N THR A 259 -11.61 -7.60 -14.72
CA THR A 259 -11.73 -6.53 -15.73
C THR A 259 -12.27 -5.26 -15.07
N PRO A 260 -11.56 -4.12 -15.14
CA PRO A 260 -11.98 -2.86 -14.48
C PRO A 260 -13.42 -2.46 -14.83
N ASP A 261 -13.75 -2.49 -16.13
CA ASP A 261 -15.06 -2.08 -16.65
C ASP A 261 -16.21 -2.92 -16.10
N CYS A 262 -15.99 -4.20 -15.82
CA CYS A 262 -17.07 -5.03 -15.30
C CYS A 262 -17.35 -4.76 -13.83
N MET A 263 -16.30 -4.66 -13.03
CA MET A 263 -16.45 -4.40 -11.60
C MET A 263 -17.11 -3.05 -11.38
N GLU A 264 -16.69 -2.02 -12.13
CA GLU A 264 -17.32 -0.69 -12.11
C GLU A 264 -18.79 -0.78 -12.52
N LYS A 265 -19.12 -1.43 -13.64
CA LYS A 265 -20.51 -1.59 -14.09
C LYS A 265 -21.38 -2.28 -13.05
N THR A 266 -20.89 -3.35 -12.44
CA THR A 266 -21.63 -4.10 -11.42
C THR A 266 -21.86 -3.22 -10.19
N LEU A 267 -20.80 -2.61 -9.66
CA LEU A 267 -20.83 -1.77 -8.47
C LEU A 267 -21.69 -0.51 -8.64
N SER A 268 -21.76 0.05 -9.86
CA SER A 268 -22.56 1.24 -10.15
C SER A 268 -24.08 1.05 -9.91
N ASN A 269 -24.53 -0.20 -9.75
CA ASN A 269 -25.90 -0.54 -9.39
C ASN A 269 -26.15 -0.60 -7.88
N TYR A 270 -25.13 -0.34 -7.06
CA TYR A 270 -25.22 -0.42 -5.60
C TYR A 270 -24.84 0.91 -4.98
N ARG A 271 -25.45 1.21 -3.84
CA ARG A 271 -25.06 2.36 -3.01
C ARG A 271 -23.92 2.01 -2.08
N PHE A 272 -23.79 0.74 -1.69
CA PHE A 272 -22.82 0.31 -0.70
C PHE A 272 -22.04 -0.90 -1.19
N TYR A 273 -20.76 -0.93 -0.88
CA TYR A 273 -19.87 -2.04 -1.17
C TYR A 273 -19.13 -2.46 0.10
N LEU A 274 -19.07 -3.76 0.40
CA LEU A 274 -18.29 -4.27 1.52
C LEU A 274 -16.81 -4.39 1.13
N ALA A 275 -16.01 -3.42 1.54
CA ALA A 275 -14.56 -3.40 1.40
C ALA A 275 -13.89 -4.04 2.64
N PHE A 276 -14.33 -5.24 3.01
CA PHE A 276 -13.87 -5.94 4.21
C PHE A 276 -12.59 -6.72 3.96
N GLU A 277 -11.53 -6.41 4.70
CA GLU A 277 -10.25 -7.08 4.64
C GLU A 277 -10.27 -8.46 5.29
N ASN A 278 -9.36 -9.34 4.86
CA ASN A 278 -9.29 -10.72 5.39
C ASN A 278 -8.68 -10.79 6.80
N SER A 279 -7.98 -9.74 7.24
CA SER A 279 -7.31 -9.63 8.52
C SER A 279 -7.48 -8.21 9.06
N LYS A 280 -7.60 -8.08 10.38
CA LYS A 280 -7.60 -6.76 11.04
C LYS A 280 -6.18 -6.41 11.45
N CYS A 281 -5.46 -5.74 10.55
CA CYS A 281 -4.09 -5.31 10.79
C CYS A 281 -3.98 -3.83 10.43
N ASP A 282 -3.21 -3.08 11.20
CA ASP A 282 -2.97 -1.68 10.88
C ASP A 282 -2.32 -1.56 9.50
N THR A 283 -2.65 -0.48 8.77
CA THR A 283 -2.17 -0.17 7.41
C THR A 283 -2.53 -1.17 6.29
N TYR A 284 -3.16 -2.30 6.62
CA TYR A 284 -3.66 -3.26 5.62
C TYR A 284 -4.97 -2.76 4.99
N ILE A 285 -4.85 -1.85 4.02
CA ILE A 285 -5.96 -1.27 3.24
C ILE A 285 -5.67 -1.49 1.75
N THR A 286 -6.42 -2.38 1.09
CA THR A 286 -6.01 -3.02 -0.18
C THR A 286 -6.88 -2.62 -1.37
N GLU A 287 -6.89 -3.44 -2.45
CA GLU A 287 -7.75 -3.27 -3.62
C GLU A 287 -9.23 -3.19 -3.28
N LYS A 288 -9.65 -3.80 -2.15
CA LYS A 288 -11.04 -3.79 -1.74
C LYS A 288 -11.50 -2.37 -1.54
N TYR A 289 -10.79 -1.58 -0.74
CA TYR A 289 -11.08 -0.15 -0.62
C TYR A 289 -10.66 0.61 -1.89
N TRP A 290 -9.38 0.52 -2.28
CA TRP A 290 -8.77 1.43 -3.25
C TRP A 290 -9.21 1.25 -4.69
N MET A 291 -9.58 0.03 -5.10
CA MET A 291 -9.97 -0.27 -6.47
C MET A 291 -11.47 -0.53 -6.54
N GLN A 292 -11.96 -1.52 -5.80
CA GLN A 292 -13.36 -1.91 -5.92
C GLN A 292 -14.26 -0.84 -5.30
N GLY A 293 -14.00 -0.47 -4.04
CA GLY A 293 -14.78 0.55 -3.36
C GLY A 293 -14.81 1.88 -4.10
N LEU A 294 -13.64 2.46 -4.35
CA LEU A 294 -13.58 3.81 -4.92
C LEU A 294 -13.95 3.90 -6.41
N ASN A 295 -13.58 2.92 -7.25
CA ASN A 295 -13.93 2.99 -8.68
C ASN A 295 -15.43 2.71 -8.93
N GLY A 296 -16.06 1.90 -8.07
CA GLY A 296 -17.46 1.51 -8.23
C GLY A 296 -18.49 2.60 -7.98
N LYS A 297 -18.07 3.77 -7.46
CA LYS A 297 -18.96 4.88 -7.02
C LYS A 297 -20.05 4.44 -6.01
N ALA A 298 -19.84 3.31 -5.35
CA ALA A 298 -20.55 2.90 -4.16
C ALA A 298 -19.76 3.36 -2.93
N ILE A 299 -20.43 3.62 -1.81
CA ILE A 299 -19.76 3.91 -0.55
C ILE A 299 -19.12 2.62 -0.03
N PRO A 300 -17.79 2.53 0.10
CA PRO A 300 -17.12 1.41 0.74
C PRO A 300 -17.45 1.41 2.23
N ILE A 301 -18.00 0.30 2.72
CA ILE A 301 -18.09 -0.02 4.14
C ILE A 301 -16.84 -0.84 4.47
N VAL A 302 -16.00 -0.34 5.36
CA VAL A 302 -14.66 -0.87 5.60
C VAL A 302 -14.55 -1.56 6.95
N LEU A 303 -13.82 -2.68 6.97
CA LEU A 303 -13.46 -3.47 8.15
C LEU A 303 -12.07 -4.05 7.89
N GLY A 304 -11.09 -3.76 8.74
CA GLY A 304 -9.70 -4.16 8.51
C GLY A 304 -8.74 -3.42 9.44
N ALA A 305 -7.99 -2.47 8.89
CA ALA A 305 -7.14 -1.54 9.65
C ALA A 305 -7.95 -0.62 10.59
N SER A 306 -7.29 0.05 11.53
CA SER A 306 -8.00 0.92 12.49
C SER A 306 -8.57 2.14 11.81
N LYS A 307 -9.61 2.71 12.44
CA LYS A 307 -10.16 4.01 12.06
C LYS A 307 -9.06 5.07 11.94
N GLN A 308 -8.09 5.10 12.86
CA GLN A 308 -6.98 6.05 12.80
C GLN A 308 -6.13 5.84 11.54
N GLN A 309 -5.85 4.59 11.14
CA GLN A 309 -5.10 4.31 9.92
C GLN A 309 -5.91 4.66 8.66
N TYR A 310 -7.20 4.35 8.62
CA TYR A 310 -8.07 4.79 7.53
C TYR A 310 -8.10 6.32 7.43
N GLN A 311 -8.20 7.06 8.54
CA GLN A 311 -8.16 8.53 8.55
C GLN A 311 -6.83 9.09 8.02
N ARG A 312 -5.71 8.39 8.24
CA ARG A 312 -4.38 8.80 7.76
C ARG A 312 -4.16 8.51 6.27
N ILE A 313 -4.71 7.42 5.76
CA ILE A 313 -4.31 6.84 4.47
C ILE A 313 -5.40 6.96 3.40
N ALA A 314 -6.66 6.82 3.78
CA ALA A 314 -7.79 6.77 2.86
C ALA A 314 -8.19 8.18 2.38
N VAL A 315 -8.91 8.21 1.27
CA VAL A 315 -9.48 9.44 0.71
C VAL A 315 -10.48 10.00 1.73
N PRO A 316 -10.41 11.29 2.08
CA PRO A 316 -11.28 11.86 3.10
C PRO A 316 -12.76 11.77 2.68
N ASN A 317 -13.63 11.49 3.66
CA ASN A 317 -15.09 11.42 3.49
C ASN A 317 -15.52 10.51 2.31
N SER A 318 -14.90 9.32 2.20
CA SER A 318 -15.14 8.41 1.07
C SER A 318 -15.58 7.01 1.49
N TYR A 319 -15.66 6.70 2.79
CA TYR A 319 -15.98 5.37 3.33
C TYR A 319 -16.75 5.48 4.64
N ILE A 320 -17.39 4.37 5.03
CA ILE A 320 -18.02 4.17 6.34
C ILE A 320 -17.20 3.13 7.10
N HIS A 321 -16.67 3.47 8.27
CA HIS A 321 -15.92 2.52 9.09
C HIS A 321 -16.88 1.76 10.01
N VAL A 322 -16.79 0.43 10.07
CA VAL A 322 -17.69 -0.36 10.94
C VAL A 322 -17.58 0.00 12.42
N ASP A 323 -16.38 0.37 12.87
CA ASP A 323 -16.13 0.79 14.26
C ASP A 323 -16.62 2.21 14.60
N ASP A 324 -17.25 2.92 13.65
CA ASP A 324 -17.99 4.16 13.95
C ASP A 324 -19.32 3.90 14.68
N TYR A 325 -19.76 2.65 14.72
CA TYR A 325 -21.04 2.23 15.31
C TYR A 325 -20.78 1.22 16.42
N LYS A 326 -21.54 1.30 17.51
CA LYS A 326 -21.39 0.37 18.63
C LYS A 326 -21.92 -1.01 18.30
N THR A 327 -22.93 -1.07 17.42
CA THR A 327 -23.56 -2.34 17.01
C THR A 327 -23.86 -2.37 15.49
N VAL A 328 -24.12 -3.56 14.98
CA VAL A 328 -24.47 -3.76 13.56
C VAL A 328 -25.85 -3.16 13.24
N GLU A 329 -26.75 -3.12 14.21
CA GLU A 329 -28.08 -2.48 14.13
C GLU A 329 -27.93 -0.96 13.93
N GLU A 330 -27.01 -0.33 14.66
CA GLU A 330 -26.72 1.10 14.50
C GLU A 330 -26.15 1.40 13.11
N LEU A 331 -25.23 0.57 12.61
CA LEU A 331 -24.74 0.67 11.23
C LEU A 331 -25.89 0.50 10.24
N ALA A 332 -26.73 -0.52 10.38
CA ALA A 332 -27.85 -0.77 9.47
C ALA A 332 -28.84 0.40 9.44
N LYS A 333 -29.12 1.02 10.60
CA LYS A 333 -29.93 2.24 10.70
C LYS A 333 -29.32 3.39 9.91
N GLU A 334 -28.00 3.57 9.98
CA GLU A 334 -27.31 4.58 9.19
C GLU A 334 -27.36 4.28 7.69
N LEU A 335 -27.15 3.03 7.28
CA LEU A 335 -27.26 2.64 5.87
C LEU A 335 -28.65 2.92 5.32
N HIS A 336 -29.71 2.67 6.09
CA HIS A 336 -31.08 3.06 5.74
C HIS A 336 -31.24 4.57 5.61
N ARG A 337 -30.67 5.36 6.53
CA ARG A 337 -30.71 6.83 6.48
C ARG A 337 -30.05 7.34 5.19
N LEU A 338 -28.86 6.84 4.87
CA LEU A 338 -28.12 7.19 3.65
C LEU A 338 -28.83 6.69 2.38
N ASN A 339 -29.47 5.51 2.41
CA ASN A 339 -30.24 4.99 1.28
C ASN A 339 -31.47 5.85 0.96
N ARG A 340 -32.08 6.48 1.96
CA ARG A 340 -33.26 7.34 1.81
C ARG A 340 -32.94 8.80 1.52
N ASN A 341 -31.70 9.24 1.73
CA ASN A 341 -31.29 10.63 1.58
C ASN A 341 -30.13 10.78 0.59
N ASP A 342 -30.43 11.23 -0.63
CA ASP A 342 -29.42 11.42 -1.69
C ASP A 342 -28.42 12.52 -1.37
N SER A 343 -28.83 13.57 -0.66
CA SER A 343 -27.92 14.65 -0.27
C SER A 343 -26.84 14.12 0.67
N GLU A 344 -27.23 13.30 1.65
CA GLU A 344 -26.29 12.70 2.60
C GLU A 344 -25.43 11.61 1.96
N PHE A 345 -26.03 10.79 1.09
CA PHE A 345 -25.30 9.78 0.32
C PHE A 345 -24.21 10.40 -0.56
N THR A 346 -24.55 11.46 -1.31
CA THR A 346 -23.64 12.07 -2.27
C THR A 346 -22.48 12.82 -1.62
N LYS A 347 -22.56 13.19 -0.34
CA LYS A 347 -21.42 13.70 0.44
C LYS A 347 -20.25 12.72 0.41
N TYR A 348 -20.51 11.41 0.49
CA TYR A 348 -19.49 10.36 0.41
C TYR A 348 -18.91 10.14 -1.00
N LEU A 349 -19.46 10.81 -2.02
CA LEU A 349 -18.99 10.74 -3.40
C LEU A 349 -18.36 12.06 -3.86
N GLN A 350 -18.40 13.13 -3.05
CA GLN A 350 -17.82 14.43 -3.41
C GLN A 350 -16.32 14.35 -3.69
N TRP A 351 -15.62 13.43 -3.01
CA TRP A 351 -14.19 13.19 -3.23
C TRP A 351 -13.86 12.90 -4.71
N THR A 352 -14.78 12.31 -5.48
CA THR A 352 -14.60 11.99 -6.91
C THR A 352 -14.39 13.22 -7.78
N GLN A 353 -14.77 14.41 -7.30
CA GLN A 353 -14.56 15.68 -7.98
C GLN A 353 -13.30 16.40 -7.50
N LEU A 354 -12.84 16.06 -6.29
CA LEU A 354 -11.72 16.71 -5.63
C LEU A 354 -10.39 16.02 -5.89
N TYR A 355 -10.39 14.68 -5.96
CA TYR A 355 -9.17 13.89 -5.98
C TYR A 355 -9.07 12.94 -7.16
N ASP A 356 -7.85 12.75 -7.64
CA ASP A 356 -7.46 11.62 -8.49
C ASP A 356 -6.84 10.53 -7.61
N ILE A 357 -7.13 9.26 -7.90
CA ILE A 357 -6.54 8.09 -7.22
C ILE A 357 -5.49 7.47 -8.14
N GLY A 358 -4.34 7.14 -7.59
CA GLY A 358 -3.24 6.61 -8.39
C GLY A 358 -2.16 5.99 -7.53
N VAL A 359 -1.48 5.00 -8.09
CA VAL A 359 -0.27 4.45 -7.48
C VAL A 359 0.85 5.49 -7.48
N ASN A 360 0.85 6.37 -8.50
CA ASN A 360 1.83 7.44 -8.70
C ASN A 360 1.66 8.68 -7.80
N TYR A 361 0.66 8.68 -6.91
CA TYR A 361 0.38 9.83 -6.03
C TYR A 361 0.80 9.60 -4.58
N SER A 362 1.40 8.45 -4.29
CA SER A 362 2.11 8.28 -3.04
C SER A 362 3.47 8.99 -3.16
N PRO A 363 3.96 9.71 -2.13
CA PRO A 363 5.37 10.14 -2.12
C PRO A 363 6.34 8.96 -2.25
N THR A 364 5.85 7.72 -2.05
CA THR A 364 6.59 6.46 -2.16
C THR A 364 6.08 5.55 -3.29
N VAL A 365 5.47 6.11 -4.36
CA VAL A 365 4.89 5.42 -5.54
C VAL A 365 5.43 4.01 -5.71
N ARG A 366 4.66 3.01 -5.25
CA ARG A 366 4.82 1.57 -5.44
C ARG A 366 6.24 1.15 -5.88
N TYR A 367 7.18 1.48 -5.01
CA TYR A 367 8.55 1.03 -4.96
C TYR A 367 9.36 1.05 -6.23
N ASP A 368 10.16 2.11 -6.25
CA ASP A 368 11.56 2.01 -6.57
C ASP A 368 12.37 1.08 -5.62
N MET A 369 11.88 -0.11 -5.27
CA MET A 369 12.65 -1.12 -4.49
C MET A 369 13.95 -1.43 -5.23
N TYR A 370 13.83 -1.60 -6.54
CA TYR A 370 14.96 -1.89 -7.41
C TYR A 370 15.98 -0.77 -7.41
N SER A 371 15.57 0.49 -7.62
CA SER A 371 16.56 1.56 -7.62
C SER A 371 16.96 2.02 -6.24
N THR A 372 16.17 1.75 -5.19
CA THR A 372 16.66 1.81 -3.81
C THR A 372 17.85 0.89 -3.61
N LEU A 373 17.73 -0.40 -3.99
CA LEU A 373 18.85 -1.34 -3.88
C LEU A 373 20.01 -0.93 -4.79
N CYS A 374 19.73 -0.42 -6.00
CA CYS A 374 20.73 0.15 -6.90
C CYS A 374 21.52 1.28 -6.22
N PHE A 375 20.82 2.29 -5.69
CA PHE A 375 21.43 3.45 -5.04
C PHE A 375 22.19 3.05 -3.79
N LEU A 376 21.62 2.21 -2.93
CA LEU A 376 22.29 1.76 -1.72
C LEU A 376 23.51 0.88 -2.02
N GLY A 377 23.45 0.03 -3.04
CA GLY A 377 24.60 -0.77 -3.50
C GLY A 377 25.75 0.12 -3.99
N HIS A 378 25.45 1.13 -4.83
CA HIS A 378 26.45 2.11 -5.23
C HIS A 378 26.96 2.93 -4.04
N TYR A 379 26.07 3.32 -3.11
CA TYR A 379 26.43 4.04 -1.91
C TYR A 379 27.43 3.23 -1.05
N GLN A 380 27.18 1.95 -0.83
CA GLN A 380 28.10 1.02 -0.14
C GLN A 380 29.46 0.91 -0.83
N ARG A 381 29.44 0.70 -2.15
CA ARG A 381 30.67 0.59 -2.96
C ARG A 381 31.50 1.86 -2.86
N LEU A 382 30.89 3.02 -3.08
CA LEU A 382 31.53 4.34 -2.96
C LEU A 382 32.04 4.58 -1.54
N HIS A 383 31.30 4.17 -0.51
CA HIS A 383 31.71 4.33 0.88
C HIS A 383 32.99 3.53 1.22
N SER A 384 33.19 2.37 0.59
CA SER A 384 34.36 1.52 0.80
C SER A 384 35.64 1.97 0.06
N MET A 385 35.54 2.94 -0.86
CA MET A 385 36.68 3.43 -1.62
C MET A 385 37.63 4.26 -0.73
N LYS A 386 38.94 3.98 -0.84
CA LYS A 386 39.99 4.55 0.03
C LYS A 386 40.36 6.02 -0.29
N ALA A 387 39.89 6.59 -1.39
CA ALA A 387 40.15 7.99 -1.78
C ALA A 387 38.92 8.89 -1.49
N ASN A 388 39.15 10.05 -0.87
CA ASN A 388 38.12 11.07 -0.62
C ASN A 388 38.04 12.06 -1.78
N ASP A 389 37.74 11.54 -2.96
CA ASP A 389 37.63 12.36 -4.16
C ASP A 389 36.33 13.18 -4.09
N GLN A 390 36.41 14.46 -4.46
CA GLN A 390 35.27 15.38 -4.47
C GLN A 390 34.05 14.79 -5.25
N GLN A 391 34.31 14.03 -6.32
CA GLN A 391 33.30 13.32 -7.10
C GLN A 391 32.57 12.24 -6.30
N ARG A 392 33.29 11.45 -5.50
CA ARG A 392 32.70 10.43 -4.63
C ARG A 392 31.74 11.08 -3.63
N MET A 393 32.18 12.13 -2.95
CA MET A 393 31.35 12.84 -1.97
C MET A 393 30.12 13.48 -2.62
N TYR A 394 30.28 14.03 -3.81
CA TYR A 394 29.19 14.55 -4.62
C TYR A 394 28.15 13.49 -4.96
N ILE A 395 28.58 12.30 -5.41
CA ILE A 395 27.67 11.19 -5.73
C ILE A 395 26.94 10.68 -4.48
N LEU A 396 27.64 10.56 -3.34
CA LEU A 396 27.02 10.17 -2.08
C LEU A 396 25.91 11.15 -1.68
N GLU A 397 26.12 12.46 -1.89
CA GLU A 397 25.09 13.48 -1.62
C GLU A 397 23.96 13.45 -2.65
N LEU A 398 24.24 13.20 -3.93
CA LEU A 398 23.18 12.99 -4.94
C LEU A 398 22.25 11.85 -4.53
N ILE A 399 22.80 10.70 -4.12
CA ILE A 399 22.01 9.56 -3.65
C ILE A 399 21.15 9.97 -2.45
N ARG A 400 21.72 10.65 -1.44
CA ARG A 400 20.97 11.13 -0.27
C ARG A 400 19.86 12.12 -0.67
N SER A 401 20.11 13.01 -1.62
CA SER A 401 19.12 13.95 -2.11
C SER A 401 17.95 13.26 -2.81
N ILE A 402 18.18 12.17 -3.55
CA ILE A 402 17.11 11.35 -4.13
C ILE A 402 16.21 10.79 -3.02
N PHE A 403 16.78 10.16 -1.99
CA PHE A 403 15.99 9.62 -0.86
C PHE A 403 15.25 10.70 -0.06
N ARG A 404 15.86 11.88 0.14
CA ARG A 404 15.22 13.02 0.83
C ARG A 404 14.03 13.57 0.04
N LEU A 405 14.15 13.69 -1.28
CA LEU A 405 13.09 14.18 -2.16
C LEU A 405 11.81 13.34 -2.04
N GLU A 406 11.98 12.03 -1.88
CA GLU A 406 10.87 11.06 -1.80
C GLU A 406 10.41 10.79 -0.37
N ALA A 407 10.97 11.51 0.61
CA ALA A 407 10.73 11.30 2.04
C ALA A 407 10.94 9.85 2.50
N VAL A 408 11.80 9.09 1.81
CA VAL A 408 12.13 7.71 2.16
C VAL A 408 12.99 7.72 3.42
N ARG A 409 12.50 7.04 4.45
CA ARG A 409 13.20 6.89 5.72
C ARG A 409 13.73 5.46 5.78
N LEU A 410 15.05 5.32 5.77
CA LEU A 410 15.74 4.03 5.95
C LEU A 410 16.25 3.92 7.40
N PRO A 411 15.38 3.69 8.41
CA PRO A 411 15.76 3.65 9.82
C PRO A 411 16.80 2.58 10.13
N ASN A 412 16.86 1.50 9.34
CA ASN A 412 17.84 0.44 9.55
C ASN A 412 19.16 0.68 8.79
N PHE A 413 19.25 1.72 7.95
CA PHE A 413 20.46 2.04 7.18
C PHE A 413 21.24 3.20 7.80
N ASN A 414 22.50 2.96 8.17
CA ASN A 414 23.39 3.96 8.72
C ASN A 414 24.18 4.65 7.59
N TRP A 415 23.82 5.90 7.28
CA TRP A 415 24.43 6.70 6.23
C TRP A 415 25.91 7.06 6.45
N SER A 416 26.44 7.00 7.68
CA SER A 416 27.86 7.31 7.97
C SER A 416 28.77 6.10 7.88
N THR A 417 28.22 4.89 7.91
CA THR A 417 28.98 3.63 7.77
C THR A 417 28.63 2.87 6.50
N ALA A 418 27.55 3.27 5.82
CA ALA A 418 26.92 2.55 4.72
C ALA A 418 26.52 1.10 5.08
N LYS A 419 26.21 0.84 6.35
CA LYS A 419 25.80 -0.48 6.84
C LYS A 419 24.32 -0.47 7.22
N SER A 420 23.64 -1.57 6.94
CA SER A 420 22.29 -1.82 7.41
C SER A 420 22.29 -2.76 8.62
N LYS A 421 21.34 -2.55 9.53
CA LYS A 421 21.10 -3.44 10.67
C LYS A 421 20.25 -4.63 10.23
N LEU A 422 20.55 -5.81 10.78
CA LEU A 422 19.72 -7.00 10.59
C LEU A 422 18.34 -6.83 11.23
N ILE A 423 17.33 -7.39 10.58
CA ILE A 423 15.92 -7.26 10.94
C ILE A 423 15.39 -8.62 11.35
N ARG A 424 14.97 -8.70 12.62
CA ARG A 424 14.22 -9.84 13.15
C ARG A 424 12.82 -9.87 12.59
N ILE A 425 12.64 -10.53 11.45
CA ILE A 425 11.39 -10.50 10.70
C ILE A 425 10.22 -11.14 11.47
N SER A 426 10.49 -12.09 12.37
CA SER A 426 9.47 -12.65 13.26
C SER A 426 8.91 -11.66 14.29
N GLU A 427 9.69 -10.63 14.63
CA GLU A 427 9.27 -9.55 15.51
C GLU A 427 8.66 -8.39 14.72
N PHE A 428 9.29 -8.03 13.59
CA PHE A 428 8.84 -6.92 12.75
C PHE A 428 7.53 -7.20 12.03
N TYR A 429 7.27 -8.45 11.61
CA TYR A 429 6.12 -8.83 10.80
C TYR A 429 5.33 -9.93 11.52
N ASN A 430 4.87 -9.61 12.72
CA ASN A 430 4.31 -10.55 13.69
C ASN A 430 2.77 -10.46 13.72
N PRO A 431 2.04 -11.53 13.33
CA PRO A 431 0.58 -11.53 13.35
C PRO A 431 -0.05 -11.23 14.71
N LYS A 432 0.63 -11.54 15.83
CA LYS A 432 0.08 -11.31 17.18
C LYS A 432 0.16 -9.84 17.62
N ILE A 433 1.07 -9.08 17.01
CA ILE A 433 1.36 -7.69 17.36
C ILE A 433 0.71 -6.76 16.34
N ASP A 434 0.88 -7.06 15.06
CA ASP A 434 0.53 -6.18 13.95
C ASP A 434 -0.92 -6.34 13.48
N CYS A 435 -1.50 -7.49 13.77
CA CYS A 435 -2.90 -7.76 13.58
C CYS A 435 -3.50 -7.93 14.97
N TRP A 436 -4.67 -7.37 15.26
CA TRP A 436 -5.26 -7.35 16.60
C TRP A 436 -5.77 -8.74 17.05
N ASP A 437 -4.91 -9.75 16.92
CA ASP A 437 -5.11 -11.16 17.21
C ASP A 437 -5.41 -11.40 18.70
N ALA A 438 -5.06 -10.47 19.60
CA ALA A 438 -5.41 -10.53 21.02
C ALA A 438 -6.94 -10.49 21.26
N ASP A 439 -7.72 -9.92 20.35
CA ASP A 439 -9.19 -9.94 20.40
C ASP A 439 -9.78 -11.28 19.92
N TYR A 440 -8.94 -12.26 19.59
CA TYR A 440 -9.35 -13.52 18.97
C TYR A 440 -9.00 -14.73 19.84
N PRO A 441 -10.00 -15.40 20.42
CA PRO A 441 -9.76 -16.61 21.20
C PRO A 441 -9.09 -17.71 20.35
N SER A 442 -8.24 -18.53 20.98
CA SER A 442 -7.63 -19.70 20.34
C SER A 442 -8.70 -20.62 19.72
N LEU A 443 -8.32 -21.52 18.79
CA LEU A 443 -9.29 -22.51 18.25
C LEU A 443 -9.99 -23.29 19.36
N LEU A 444 -9.24 -23.70 20.39
CA LEU A 444 -9.78 -24.34 21.60
C LEU A 444 -10.77 -23.44 22.34
N THR A 445 -10.41 -22.17 22.55
CA THR A 445 -11.31 -21.21 23.21
C THR A 445 -12.54 -20.90 22.36
N ARG A 446 -12.44 -20.96 21.03
CA ARG A 446 -13.58 -20.82 20.11
C ARG A 446 -14.49 -22.04 20.14
N ILE A 447 -13.93 -23.25 20.12
CA ILE A 447 -14.69 -24.50 20.28
C ILE A 447 -15.37 -24.50 21.65
N TYR A 448 -14.65 -24.13 22.70
CA TYR A 448 -15.20 -23.98 24.04
C TYR A 448 -16.35 -22.97 24.08
N ASN A 449 -16.17 -21.76 23.54
CA ASN A 449 -17.23 -20.74 23.50
C ASN A 449 -18.44 -21.20 22.67
N TYR A 450 -18.21 -21.92 21.57
CA TYR A 450 -19.28 -22.48 20.74
C TYR A 450 -20.07 -23.55 21.49
N LEU A 451 -19.39 -24.50 22.13
CA LEU A 451 -20.01 -25.54 22.96
C LEU A 451 -20.69 -24.96 24.21
N PHE A 452 -20.11 -23.93 24.82
CA PHE A 452 -20.66 -23.22 25.98
C PHE A 452 -21.91 -22.42 25.61
N LEU A 453 -21.93 -21.76 24.45
CA LEU A 453 -23.13 -21.08 23.93
C LEU A 453 -24.22 -22.09 23.57
N TRP A 454 -23.87 -23.24 22.98
CA TRP A 454 -24.79 -24.35 22.74
C TRP A 454 -25.37 -24.92 24.04
N TRP A 455 -24.55 -25.09 25.08
CA TRP A 455 -25.00 -25.58 26.39
C TRP A 455 -25.92 -24.60 27.12
N LYS A 456 -25.83 -23.29 26.86
CA LYS A 456 -26.79 -22.30 27.38
C LYS A 456 -28.12 -22.23 26.61
N LEU A 457 -28.17 -22.80 25.41
CA LEU A 457 -29.35 -22.83 24.55
C LEU A 457 -30.15 -24.15 24.67
N LEU A 458 -29.54 -25.17 25.28
CA LEU A 458 -30.19 -26.38 25.80
C LEU A 458 -30.61 -26.15 27.25
#